data_AF-A0A1A8DNN5-F1
#
_entry.id   AF-A0A1A8DNN5-F1
#
_cell.length_a   1.000
_cell.length_b   1.000
_cell.length_c   1.000
_cell.angle_alpha   90.00
_cell.angle_beta   90.00
_cell.angle_gamma   90.00
#
_symmetry.space_group_name_H-M   'P 1'
#
loop_
_entity.id
_entity.type
_entity.pdbx_description
1 polymer ?
#
loop_
_entity_poly.entity_id
_entity_poly.type
_entity_poly.pdbx_seq_one_letter_code
_entity_poly.pdbx_strand_id
1 'polypeptide(L)'
;LHCWDRSLQNKLHINSSHGNHSHLKHKPPPMRGCPVHLMDGCPWPHCNPTCPTIRDQLTGQEMGVMQFLKHLGFDVKKMAQQQGMDPKKLLGMLSNGS
;
A
#
# COMPACT_ATOMS: atom_id res chain seq x y z
N LEU A 1 -1.48 -10.46 7.74
CA LEU A 1 -2.74 -10.81 7.02
C LEU A 1 -3.89 -11.21 7.94
N HIS A 2 -3.71 -11.22 9.27
CA HIS A 2 -4.74 -11.61 10.25
C HIS A 2 -6.14 -10.96 10.09
N CYS A 3 -6.22 -9.70 9.65
CA CYS A 3 -7.51 -9.06 9.37
C CYS A 3 -8.28 -9.76 8.23
N TRP A 4 -7.55 -10.15 7.18
CA TRP A 4 -8.09 -10.88 6.04
C TRP A 4 -8.57 -12.27 6.45
N ASP A 5 -7.72 -13.02 7.18
CA ASP A 5 -8.03 -14.37 7.65
C ASP A 5 -9.27 -14.39 8.56
N ARG A 6 -9.38 -13.41 9.46
CA ARG A 6 -10.54 -13.28 10.37
C ARG A 6 -11.82 -12.92 9.62
N SER A 7 -11.72 -12.15 8.53
CA SER A 7 -12.86 -11.83 7.64
C SER A 7 -13.39 -13.09 6.96
N LEU A 8 -12.50 -13.97 6.49
CA LEU A 8 -12.87 -15.25 5.87
C LEU A 8 -13.57 -16.19 6.86
N GLN A 9 -13.02 -16.36 8.06
CA GLN A 9 -13.61 -17.21 9.10
C GLN A 9 -15.01 -16.75 9.52
N ASN A 10 -15.23 -15.43 9.62
CA ASN A 10 -16.55 -14.89 9.92
C ASN A 10 -17.57 -15.19 8.81
N LYS A 11 -17.18 -15.08 7.52
CA LYS A 11 -18.05 -15.45 6.40
C LYS A 11 -18.42 -16.93 6.41
N LEU A 12 -17.47 -17.81 6.74
CA LEU A 12 -17.71 -19.26 6.83
C LEU A 12 -18.65 -19.64 7.99
N HIS A 13 -18.49 -19.02 9.17
CA HIS A 13 -19.40 -19.25 10.31
C HIS A 13 -20.84 -18.79 10.06
N ILE A 14 -21.03 -17.76 9.23
CA ILE A 14 -22.38 -17.31 8.82
C ILE A 14 -23.03 -18.36 7.91
N ASN A 15 -22.29 -18.90 6.93
CA ASN A 15 -22.83 -19.85 5.97
C ASN A 15 -23.12 -21.24 6.57
N SER A 16 -22.32 -21.70 7.54
CA SER A 16 -22.53 -22.99 8.22
C SER A 16 -23.67 -22.96 9.26
N SER A 17 -24.30 -21.79 9.51
CA SER A 17 -25.32 -21.63 10.56
C SER A 17 -26.77 -21.82 10.10
N HIS A 18 -27.00 -22.40 8.91
CA HIS A 18 -28.32 -22.82 8.41
C HIS A 18 -28.81 -24.18 8.98
N GLY A 19 -28.22 -24.67 10.07
CA GLY A 19 -28.65 -25.88 10.77
C GLY A 19 -28.83 -25.62 12.26
N ASN A 20 -30.09 -25.40 12.66
CA ASN A 20 -30.73 -25.62 13.96
C ASN A 20 -30.06 -25.24 15.31
N HIS A 21 -30.90 -24.62 16.15
CA HIS A 21 -30.90 -24.53 17.62
C HIS A 21 -29.93 -23.58 18.36
N SER A 22 -30.53 -22.51 18.89
CA SER A 22 -30.44 -22.02 20.28
C SER A 22 -29.12 -22.16 21.03
N HIS A 23 -28.25 -21.14 20.92
CA HIS A 23 -27.51 -20.62 22.07
C HIS A 23 -27.08 -19.19 21.76
N LEU A 24 -27.09 -18.31 22.76
CA LEU A 24 -26.81 -16.88 22.66
C LEU A 24 -25.53 -16.61 21.84
N LYS A 25 -25.66 -16.32 20.54
CA LYS A 25 -24.52 -15.98 19.70
C LYS A 25 -24.18 -14.52 19.96
N HIS A 26 -23.12 -14.30 20.73
CA HIS A 26 -22.33 -13.07 20.64
C HIS A 26 -21.98 -12.86 19.17
N LYS A 27 -22.74 -12.02 18.48
CA LYS A 27 -22.39 -11.52 17.16
C LYS A 27 -21.03 -10.85 17.36
N PRO A 28 -19.93 -11.36 16.77
CA PRO A 28 -18.64 -10.71 16.95
C PRO A 28 -18.82 -9.26 16.51
N PRO A 29 -18.38 -8.28 17.33
CA PRO A 29 -18.61 -6.88 17.04
C PRO A 29 -18.14 -6.60 15.61
N PRO A 30 -18.90 -5.78 14.83
CA PRO A 30 -18.49 -5.41 13.49
C PRO A 30 -17.03 -4.95 13.58
N MET A 31 -16.19 -5.46 12.67
CA MET A 31 -14.73 -5.26 12.67
C MET A 31 -14.39 -3.79 12.40
N ARG A 32 -14.76 -2.90 13.31
CA ARG A 32 -14.34 -1.51 13.37
C ARG A 32 -12.86 -1.54 13.72
N GLY A 33 -12.01 -1.27 12.72
CA GLY A 33 -10.55 -1.16 12.92
C GLY A 33 -9.66 -2.23 12.27
N CYS A 34 -10.20 -3.16 11.48
CA CYS A 34 -9.38 -4.09 10.68
C CYS A 34 -9.66 -3.87 9.18
N PRO A 35 -9.05 -2.86 8.54
CA PRO A 35 -9.19 -2.67 7.10
C PRO A 35 -8.60 -3.86 6.35
N VAL A 36 -9.39 -4.46 5.48
CA VAL A 36 -8.97 -5.58 4.60
C VAL A 36 -8.60 -5.10 3.20
N HIS A 37 -8.88 -3.84 2.88
CA HIS A 37 -8.55 -3.18 1.63
C HIS A 37 -7.63 -2.00 1.95
N LEU A 38 -6.33 -2.26 1.93
CA LEU A 38 -5.28 -1.26 2.12
C LEU A 38 -4.66 -0.99 0.76
N MET A 39 -4.85 0.23 0.25
CA MET A 39 -4.30 0.68 -1.01
C MET A 39 -3.64 2.04 -0.78
N ASP A 40 -2.44 2.21 -1.32
CA ASP A 40 -1.78 3.51 -1.31
C ASP A 40 -2.41 4.40 -2.39
N GLY A 41 -2.87 5.58 -1.99
CA GLY A 41 -3.52 6.56 -2.87
C GLY A 41 -2.55 7.52 -3.55
N CYS A 42 -1.25 7.22 -3.55
CA CYS A 42 -0.25 8.12 -4.09
C CYS A 42 -0.08 7.95 -5.60
N PRO A 43 0.16 9.06 -6.33
CA PRO A 43 0.52 8.99 -7.74
C PRO A 43 1.99 8.63 -7.99
N TRP A 44 2.84 8.59 -6.94
CA TRP A 44 4.28 8.46 -7.07
C TRP A 44 4.86 7.20 -6.42
N PRO A 45 5.90 6.60 -7.01
CA PRO A 45 6.59 5.45 -6.43
C PRO A 45 7.33 5.85 -5.15
N HIS A 46 7.34 4.93 -4.17
CA HIS A 46 7.99 5.12 -2.86
C HIS A 46 7.50 6.39 -2.11
N CYS A 47 6.25 6.78 -2.31
CA CYS A 47 5.65 7.87 -1.55
C CYS A 47 5.35 7.50 -0.09
N ASN A 48 5.25 6.20 0.20
CA ASN A 48 4.78 5.70 1.47
C ASN A 48 6.00 5.56 2.38
N PRO A 49 6.05 6.26 3.53
CA PRO A 49 7.20 6.23 4.42
C PRO A 49 7.46 4.87 5.05
N THR A 50 6.52 3.91 4.92
CA THR A 50 6.71 2.52 5.37
C THR A 50 7.36 1.63 4.32
N CYS A 51 7.60 2.14 3.09
CA CYS A 51 8.28 1.38 2.06
C CYS A 51 9.74 1.07 2.48
N PRO A 52 10.24 -0.14 2.20
CA PRO A 52 11.63 -0.48 2.46
C PRO A 52 12.56 0.33 1.56
N THR A 53 13.76 0.64 2.06
CA THR A 53 14.78 1.39 1.31
C THR A 53 15.13 0.68 0.00
N ILE A 54 15.36 1.47 -1.05
CA ILE A 54 15.73 0.93 -2.36
C ILE A 54 17.21 0.58 -2.33
N ARG A 55 17.55 -0.59 -2.87
CA ARG A 55 18.93 -1.08 -2.92
C ARG A 55 19.33 -1.40 -4.33
N ASP A 56 20.56 -1.06 -4.66
CA ASP A 56 21.18 -1.45 -5.93
C ASP A 56 21.41 -2.96 -5.96
N GLN A 57 21.07 -3.62 -7.06
CA GLN A 57 21.13 -5.08 -7.17
C GLN A 57 22.55 -5.62 -7.25
N LEU A 58 23.51 -4.83 -7.74
CA LEU A 58 24.90 -5.26 -7.93
C LEU A 58 25.71 -5.08 -6.64
N THR A 59 25.51 -3.96 -5.94
CA THR A 59 26.31 -3.55 -4.78
C THR A 59 25.58 -3.75 -3.45
N GLY A 60 24.25 -3.87 -3.48
CA GLY A 60 23.41 -3.92 -2.28
C GLY A 60 23.38 -2.62 -1.49
N GLN A 61 23.97 -1.52 -1.99
CA GLN A 61 23.95 -0.23 -1.33
C GLN A 61 22.58 0.43 -1.44
N GLU A 62 22.21 1.19 -0.42
CA GLU A 62 21.01 2.01 -0.47
C GLU A 62 21.15 3.09 -1.53
N MET A 63 20.07 3.29 -2.27
CA MET A 63 19.98 4.27 -3.34
C MET A 63 18.72 5.10 -3.17
N GLY A 64 18.82 6.39 -3.47
CA GLY A 64 17.66 7.28 -3.44
C GLY A 64 16.64 6.94 -4.54
N VAL A 65 15.36 7.20 -4.27
CA VAL A 65 14.24 6.99 -5.21
C VAL A 65 14.53 7.64 -6.57
N MET A 66 15.04 8.86 -6.57
CA MET A 66 15.38 9.57 -7.80
C MET A 66 16.45 8.86 -8.63
N GLN A 67 17.48 8.32 -7.98
CA GLN A 67 18.54 7.59 -8.67
C GLN A 67 18.00 6.29 -9.28
N PHE A 68 17.16 5.58 -8.52
CA PHE A 68 16.51 4.36 -8.98
C PHE A 68 15.60 4.61 -10.18
N LEU A 69 14.71 5.60 -10.10
CA LEU A 69 13.81 5.96 -11.19
C LEU A 69 14.59 6.36 -12.44
N LYS A 70 15.69 7.12 -12.31
CA LYS A 70 16.53 7.48 -13.46
C LYS A 70 17.16 6.26 -14.13
N HIS A 71 17.60 5.24 -13.37
CA HIS A 71 18.08 3.98 -13.96
C HIS A 71 16.99 3.23 -14.72
N LEU A 72 15.72 3.39 -14.33
CA LEU A 72 14.56 2.84 -15.06
C LEU A 72 14.08 3.72 -16.22
N GLY A 73 14.77 4.82 -16.53
CA GLY A 73 14.41 5.72 -17.63
C GLY A 73 13.40 6.80 -17.25
N PHE A 74 13.19 7.08 -15.97
CA PHE A 74 12.34 8.18 -15.52
C PHE A 74 12.96 9.54 -15.87
N ASP A 75 12.22 10.33 -16.66
CA ASP A 75 12.56 11.70 -16.99
C ASP A 75 11.62 12.67 -16.25
N VAL A 76 12.18 13.37 -15.27
CA VAL A 76 11.47 14.35 -14.43
C VAL A 76 10.76 15.40 -15.27
N LYS A 77 11.38 15.89 -16.35
CA LYS A 77 10.79 16.96 -17.17
C LYS A 77 9.58 16.46 -17.93
N LYS A 78 9.70 15.30 -18.57
CA LYS A 78 8.58 14.68 -19.32
C LYS A 78 7.42 14.32 -18.39
N MET A 79 7.72 13.73 -17.23
CA MET A 79 6.70 13.35 -16.27
C MET A 79 6.02 14.54 -15.61
N ALA A 80 6.77 15.58 -15.27
CA ALA A 80 6.21 16.83 -14.76
C ALA A 80 5.26 17.47 -15.79
N GLN A 81 5.65 17.48 -17.06
CA GLN A 81 4.80 17.98 -18.15
C GLN A 81 3.53 17.15 -18.32
N GLN A 82 3.62 15.81 -18.31
CA GLN A 82 2.46 14.92 -18.41
C GLN A 82 1.49 15.09 -17.24
N GLN A 83 2.01 15.43 -16.06
CA GLN A 83 1.21 15.68 -14.87
C GLN A 83 0.80 17.15 -14.70
N GLY A 84 1.14 18.03 -15.65
CA GLY A 84 0.82 19.46 -15.59
C GLY A 84 1.42 20.16 -14.36
N MET A 85 2.58 19.71 -13.88
CA MET A 85 3.24 20.22 -12.68
C MET A 85 4.65 20.74 -12.95
N ASP A 86 5.16 21.57 -12.03
CA ASP A 86 6.53 22.07 -12.10
C ASP A 86 7.54 20.93 -11.85
N PRO A 87 8.61 20.80 -12.67
CA PRO A 87 9.62 19.77 -12.49
C PRO A 87 10.34 19.79 -11.13
N LYS A 88 10.51 20.97 -10.51
CA LYS A 88 11.14 21.07 -9.18
C LYS A 88 10.17 20.61 -8.09
N LYS A 89 8.87 20.92 -8.25
CA LYS A 89 7.82 20.37 -7.38
C LYS A 89 7.78 18.85 -7.45
N LEU A 90 7.83 18.28 -8.66
CA LEU A 90 7.91 16.83 -8.86
C LEU A 90 9.15 16.24 -8.19
N LEU A 91 10.32 16.84 -8.42
CA LEU A 91 11.57 16.41 -7.80
C LEU A 91 11.49 16.46 -6.27
N GLY A 92 10.85 17.48 -5.70
CA GLY A 92 10.62 17.60 -4.26
C GLY A 92 9.76 16.45 -3.73
N MET A 93 8.64 16.14 -4.38
CA MET A 93 7.75 15.05 -3.96
C MET A 93 8.44 13.67 -3.98
N LEU A 94 9.33 13.44 -4.95
CA LEU A 94 10.08 12.18 -5.08
C LEU A 94 11.29 12.10 -4.15
N SER A 95 11.83 13.25 -3.73
CA SER A 95 12.96 13.31 -2.79
C SER A 95 12.52 13.23 -1.32
N ASN A 96 11.26 13.54 -1.03
CA ASN A 96 10.73 13.65 0.33
C ASN A 96 10.03 12.37 0.83
N GLY A 97 10.20 11.25 0.10
CA GLY A 97 9.70 9.92 0.46
C GLY A 97 10.65 9.09 1.33
N SER A 98 11.72 9.70 1.84
CA SER A 98 12.68 9.10 2.78
C SER A 98 12.47 9.59 4.21
#